data_AF-A0A661N896-F1
#
_entry.id   AF-A0A661N896-F1
#
_cell.length_a   1.000
_cell.length_b   1.000
_cell.length_c   1.000
_cell.angle_alpha   90.00
_cell.angle_beta   90.00
_cell.angle_gamma   90.00
#
_symmetry.space_group_name_H-M   'P 1'
#
loop_
_entity.id
_entity.type
_entity.pdbx_description
1 polymer ?
#
loop_
_entity_poly.entity_id
_entity_poly.type
_entity_poly.pdbx_seq_one_letter_code
_entity_poly.pdbx_strand_id
1 'polypeptide(L)'
;MDVAFLVLVQSGRMVARQDTDRLRAWRDDAEHDAIPGRGPRGAMSAASLGDRAGVAPEPWQQTIAAENRGATARALGACHAAGVARGAGDGQVVVRIAVDSRSGQVSNPEVELSSIGDDEEAACIAQALSRLQFVPVPALGGRVVLSVPVRLLR
;
A
#
# COMPACT_ATOMS: atom_id res chain seq x y z
N MET A 1 -0.42 18.50 30.15
CA MET A 1 -0.82 19.17 28.91
C MET A 1 -0.63 18.14 27.81
N ASP A 2 -1.72 17.62 27.24
CA ASP A 2 -1.69 16.50 26.29
C ASP A 2 -1.72 17.09 24.87
N VAL A 3 -0.69 16.81 24.07
CA VAL A 3 -0.49 17.44 22.75
C VAL A 3 -0.67 16.37 21.68
N ALA A 4 -1.61 16.62 20.77
CA ALA A 4 -1.96 15.70 19.69
C ALA A 4 -0.88 15.62 18.59
N PHE A 5 -0.29 16.76 18.26
CA PHE A 5 0.75 16.88 17.25
C PHE A 5 1.51 18.19 17.46
N LEU A 6 2.77 18.21 17.01
CA LEU A 6 3.59 19.40 16.93
C LEU A 6 3.62 19.87 15.48
N VAL A 7 3.38 21.15 15.25
CA VAL A 7 3.46 21.77 13.92
C VAL A 7 4.55 22.81 13.92
N LEU A 8 5.48 22.72 12.97
CA LEU A 8 6.36 23.81 12.63
C LEU A 8 5.69 24.67 11.56
N VAL A 9 5.48 25.96 11.87
CA VAL A 9 4.88 26.94 10.96
C VAL A 9 5.91 28.02 10.65
N GLN A 10 6.11 28.29 9.36
CA GLN A 10 6.96 29.38 8.88
C GLN A 10 6.15 30.26 7.94
N SER A 11 6.11 31.58 8.23
CA SER A 11 5.37 32.56 7.43
C SER A 11 3.89 32.20 7.21
N GLY A 12 3.23 31.67 8.25
CA GLY A 12 1.82 31.25 8.18
C GLY A 12 1.56 29.96 7.39
N ARG A 13 2.60 29.26 6.92
CA ARG A 13 2.49 27.97 6.22
C ARG A 13 3.07 26.85 7.08
N MET A 14 2.36 25.72 7.11
CA MET A 14 2.83 24.51 7.75
C MET A 14 4.02 23.94 6.96
N VAL A 15 5.18 23.83 7.60
CA VAL A 15 6.42 23.32 6.98
C VAL A 15 6.79 21.93 7.47
N ALA A 16 6.39 21.55 8.69
CA ALA A 16 6.53 20.19 9.19
C ALA A 16 5.45 19.88 10.24
N ARG A 17 5.08 18.61 10.33
CA ARG A 17 4.19 18.09 11.36
C ARG A 17 4.78 16.82 11.94
N GLN A 18 4.88 16.76 13.26
CA GLN A 18 5.25 15.57 14.00
C GLN A 18 4.07 15.13 14.85
N ASP A 19 3.51 13.96 14.51
CA ASP A 19 2.47 13.34 15.32
C ASP A 19 3.09 12.79 16.61
N THR A 20 2.39 12.93 17.73
CA THR A 20 2.85 12.36 19.01
C THR A 20 2.58 10.86 19.07
N ASP A 21 3.30 10.15 19.92
CA ASP A 21 3.25 8.67 20.00
C ASP A 21 1.83 8.14 20.24
N ARG A 22 0.99 8.88 20.97
CA ARG A 22 -0.41 8.52 21.21
C ARG A 22 -1.26 8.56 19.94
N LEU A 23 -1.09 9.59 19.11
CA LEU A 23 -1.82 9.71 17.85
C LEU A 23 -1.29 8.73 16.80
N ARG A 24 0.00 8.39 16.89
CA ARG A 24 0.61 7.31 16.12
C ARG A 24 0.02 5.96 16.49
N ALA A 25 -0.07 5.64 17.78
CA ALA A 25 -0.69 4.41 18.28
C ALA A 25 -2.14 4.26 17.82
N TRP A 26 -2.97 5.31 17.90
CA TRP A 26 -4.35 5.24 17.39
C TRP A 26 -4.46 5.08 15.88
N ARG A 27 -3.53 5.67 15.11
CA ARG A 27 -3.47 5.45 13.66
C ARG A 27 -3.00 4.04 13.34
N ASP A 28 -1.99 3.54 14.05
CA ASP A 28 -1.50 2.18 13.90
C ASP A 28 -2.60 1.17 14.26
N ASP A 29 -3.38 1.39 15.32
CA ASP A 29 -4.53 0.56 15.70
C ASP A 29 -5.62 0.59 14.60
N ALA A 30 -5.97 1.77 14.09
CA ALA A 30 -6.94 1.90 13.01
C ALA A 30 -6.44 1.28 11.69
N GLU A 31 -5.14 1.36 11.39
CA GLU A 31 -4.50 0.70 10.26
C GLU A 31 -4.40 -0.83 10.47
N HIS A 32 -4.25 -1.29 11.71
CA HIS A 32 -4.24 -2.70 12.09
C HIS A 32 -5.63 -3.33 11.96
N ASP A 33 -6.66 -2.62 12.45
CA ASP A 33 -8.07 -3.02 12.34
C ASP A 33 -8.60 -2.94 10.90
N ALA A 34 -7.96 -2.14 10.04
CA ALA A 34 -8.30 -2.04 8.62
C ALA A 34 -7.97 -3.30 7.81
N ILE A 35 -7.19 -4.25 8.36
CA ILE A 35 -6.88 -5.54 7.71
C ILE A 35 -7.76 -6.64 8.35
N PRO A 36 -8.94 -6.93 7.81
CA PRO A 36 -9.88 -7.88 8.42
C PRO A 36 -9.34 -9.31 8.41
N GLY A 37 -9.53 -10.05 9.51
CA GLY A 37 -9.20 -11.47 9.62
C GLY A 37 -8.38 -11.83 10.87
N ARG A 38 -8.01 -13.11 11.01
CA ARG A 38 -7.08 -13.61 12.04
C ARG A 38 -5.91 -14.34 11.36
N GLY A 39 -4.70 -14.20 11.89
CA GLY A 39 -3.47 -14.77 11.33
C GLY A 39 -2.80 -13.89 10.26
N PRO A 40 -1.78 -14.42 9.56
CA PRO A 40 -1.00 -13.70 8.57
C PRO A 40 -1.89 -13.08 7.48
N ARG A 41 -1.89 -11.76 7.39
CA ARG A 41 -2.77 -10.97 6.53
C ARG A 41 -2.05 -9.75 5.95
N GLY A 42 -2.58 -9.23 4.86
CA GLY A 42 -2.02 -8.07 4.20
C GLY A 42 -3.08 -7.22 3.50
N ALA A 43 -2.84 -5.91 3.43
CA ALA A 43 -3.70 -4.97 2.73
C ALA A 43 -2.88 -3.92 2.00
N MET A 44 -3.36 -3.54 0.82
CA MET A 44 -2.83 -2.42 0.07
C MET A 44 -3.31 -1.11 0.70
N SER A 45 -2.44 -0.11 0.77
CA SER A 45 -2.81 1.26 1.09
C SER A 45 -3.07 2.06 -0.20
N ALA A 46 -3.45 3.33 -0.05
CA ALA A 46 -3.67 4.21 -1.19
C ALA A 46 -2.43 4.28 -2.09
N ALA A 47 -2.62 4.09 -3.39
CA ALA A 47 -1.52 4.17 -4.34
C ALA A 47 -1.15 5.62 -4.66
N SER A 48 0.14 5.88 -4.86
CA SER A 48 0.66 7.15 -5.34
C SER A 48 1.20 7.02 -6.76
N LEU A 49 1.16 8.10 -7.53
CA LEU A 49 1.82 8.15 -8.84
C LEU A 49 3.34 8.13 -8.61
N GLY A 50 4.07 7.16 -9.18
CA GLY A 50 5.48 6.90 -8.82
C GLY A 50 6.41 8.11 -8.97
N ASP A 51 6.16 8.98 -9.95
CA ASP A 51 7.05 10.11 -10.28
C ASP A 51 6.57 11.47 -9.73
N ARG A 52 5.45 11.51 -9.01
CA ARG A 52 4.84 12.75 -8.49
C ARG A 52 4.23 12.49 -7.12
N ALA A 53 4.31 13.47 -6.21
CA ALA A 53 3.53 13.46 -4.96
C ALA A 53 2.02 13.66 -5.20
N GLY A 54 1.44 12.84 -6.08
CA GLY A 54 0.05 12.86 -6.50
C GLY A 54 -0.62 11.55 -6.15
N VAL A 55 -1.81 11.65 -5.58
CA VAL A 55 -2.67 10.51 -5.28
C VAL A 55 -3.15 9.91 -6.60
N ALA A 56 -3.19 8.57 -6.69
CA ALA A 56 -3.78 7.92 -7.86
C ALA A 56 -5.25 8.36 -8.04
N PRO A 57 -5.77 8.38 -9.28
CA PRO A 57 -7.16 8.74 -9.55
C PRO A 57 -8.14 8.00 -8.65
N GLU A 58 -9.22 8.68 -8.25
CA GLU A 58 -10.24 8.09 -7.37
C GLU A 58 -10.78 6.73 -7.86
N PRO A 59 -11.07 6.51 -9.17
CA PRO A 59 -11.49 5.20 -9.65
C PRO A 59 -10.47 4.08 -9.37
N TRP A 60 -9.17 4.40 -9.39
CA TRP A 60 -8.11 3.43 -9.09
C TRP A 60 -7.97 3.18 -7.59
N GLN A 61 -8.17 4.20 -6.76
CA GLN A 61 -8.24 4.01 -5.30
C GLN A 61 -9.41 3.11 -4.91
N GLN A 62 -10.55 3.27 -5.58
CA GLN A 62 -11.71 2.39 -5.38
C GLN A 62 -11.42 0.95 -5.80
N THR A 63 -10.68 0.73 -6.90
CA THR A 63 -10.20 -0.62 -7.27
C THR A 63 -9.35 -1.23 -6.14
N ILE A 64 -8.37 -0.50 -5.62
CA ILE A 64 -7.51 -0.99 -4.52
C ILE A 64 -8.35 -1.34 -3.28
N ALA A 65 -9.27 -0.47 -2.89
CA ALA A 65 -10.15 -0.69 -1.76
C ALA A 65 -11.06 -1.93 -1.94
N ALA A 66 -11.54 -2.18 -3.16
CA ALA A 66 -12.34 -3.36 -3.47
C ALA A 66 -11.48 -4.65 -3.41
N GLU A 67 -10.27 -4.61 -3.94
CA GLU A 67 -9.34 -5.75 -3.98
C GLU A 67 -8.81 -6.15 -2.60
N ASN A 68 -8.74 -5.19 -1.66
CA ASN A 68 -8.48 -5.45 -0.25
C ASN A 68 -9.57 -6.30 0.45
N ARG A 69 -10.74 -6.48 -0.17
CA ARG A 69 -11.80 -7.38 0.30
C ARG A 69 -11.95 -8.63 -0.57
N GLY A 70 -11.11 -8.75 -1.61
CA GLY A 70 -11.31 -9.67 -2.72
C GLY A 70 -10.31 -10.82 -2.79
N ALA A 71 -9.91 -11.17 -4.01
CA ALA A 71 -8.95 -12.23 -4.27
C ALA A 71 -7.51 -11.79 -3.95
N THR A 72 -7.19 -10.52 -4.18
CA THR A 72 -5.85 -9.98 -3.91
C THR A 72 -5.50 -10.04 -2.43
N ALA A 73 -6.38 -9.60 -1.53
CA ALA A 73 -6.14 -9.72 -0.08
C ALA A 73 -5.87 -11.16 0.39
N ARG A 74 -6.59 -12.14 -0.15
CA ARG A 74 -6.35 -13.57 0.13
C ARG A 74 -4.99 -14.03 -0.40
N ALA A 75 -4.58 -13.57 -1.58
CA ALA A 75 -3.26 -13.87 -2.12
C ALA A 75 -2.14 -13.25 -1.27
N LEU A 76 -2.31 -12.01 -0.81
CA LEU A 76 -1.37 -11.34 0.09
C LEU A 76 -1.23 -12.10 1.41
N GLY A 77 -2.34 -12.52 2.02
CA GLY A 77 -2.32 -13.34 3.23
C GLY A 77 -1.60 -14.69 3.03
N ALA A 78 -1.77 -15.33 1.87
CA ALA A 78 -1.06 -16.56 1.55
C ALA A 78 0.45 -16.36 1.36
N CYS A 79 0.86 -15.28 0.69
CA CYS A 79 2.27 -14.90 0.58
C CYS A 79 2.88 -14.66 1.97
N HIS A 80 2.17 -13.90 2.81
CA HIS A 80 2.64 -13.59 4.16
C HIS A 80 2.69 -14.83 5.07
N ALA A 81 1.70 -15.73 4.99
CA ALA A 81 1.73 -16.98 5.74
C ALA A 81 2.95 -17.84 5.39
N ALA A 82 3.31 -17.91 4.11
CA ALA A 82 4.51 -18.62 3.66
C ALA A 82 5.81 -17.94 4.15
N GLY A 83 5.87 -16.61 4.10
CA GLY A 83 7.01 -15.84 4.61
C GLY A 83 7.16 -15.95 6.13
N VAL A 84 6.07 -15.91 6.89
CA VAL A 84 6.08 -16.13 8.35
C VAL A 84 6.65 -17.52 8.68
N ALA A 85 6.32 -18.56 7.90
CA ALA A 85 6.91 -19.89 8.08
C ALA A 85 8.43 -19.92 7.83
N ARG A 86 8.97 -18.95 7.06
CA ARG A 86 10.40 -18.73 6.82
C ARG A 86 11.04 -17.71 7.77
N GLY A 87 10.25 -17.07 8.64
CA GLY A 87 10.73 -16.12 9.65
C GLY A 87 10.39 -14.65 9.38
N ALA A 88 9.66 -14.34 8.32
CA ALA A 88 9.28 -12.96 7.99
C ALA A 88 8.41 -12.31 9.06
N GLY A 89 8.69 -11.04 9.36
CA GLY A 89 8.00 -10.22 10.35
C GLY A 89 6.82 -9.42 9.81
N ASP A 90 6.11 -8.72 10.70
CA ASP A 90 5.23 -7.64 10.30
C ASP A 90 6.04 -6.56 9.57
N GLY A 91 5.43 -5.89 8.60
CA GLY A 91 6.15 -4.87 7.85
C GLY A 91 5.40 -4.34 6.66
N GLN A 92 6.16 -3.75 5.75
CA GLN A 92 5.65 -3.10 4.57
C GLN A 92 6.46 -3.48 3.34
N VAL A 93 5.76 -3.68 2.23
CA VAL A 93 6.33 -3.83 0.90
C VAL A 93 5.74 -2.74 0.01
N VAL A 94 6.56 -1.98 -0.69
CA VAL A 94 6.11 -1.02 -1.70
C VAL A 94 6.38 -1.64 -3.06
N VAL A 95 5.31 -1.84 -3.83
CA VAL A 95 5.40 -2.41 -5.18
C VAL A 95 5.12 -1.33 -6.20
N ARG A 96 6.07 -1.10 -7.10
CA ARG A 96 5.86 -0.32 -8.32
C ARG A 96 5.14 -1.19 -9.34
N ILE A 97 4.08 -0.65 -9.91
CA ILE A 97 3.36 -1.26 -11.01
C ILE A 97 3.14 -0.24 -12.12
N ALA A 98 3.04 -0.72 -13.36
CA ALA A 98 2.69 0.12 -14.50
C ALA A 98 1.30 -0.25 -15.03
N VAL A 99 0.38 0.72 -14.98
CA VAL A 99 -1.02 0.55 -15.40
C VAL A 99 -1.22 1.17 -16.78
N ASP A 100 -1.71 0.41 -17.74
CA ASP A 100 -2.20 0.98 -18.99
C ASP A 100 -3.54 1.69 -18.74
N SER A 101 -3.60 3.01 -18.94
CA SER A 101 -4.76 3.81 -18.55
C SER A 101 -5.99 3.57 -19.44
N ARG A 102 -5.84 2.91 -20.59
CA ARG A 102 -6.94 2.64 -21.53
C ARG A 102 -7.60 1.29 -21.28
N SER A 103 -6.83 0.31 -20.86
CA SER A 103 -7.27 -1.06 -20.59
C SER A 103 -7.36 -1.37 -19.10
N GLY A 104 -6.70 -0.59 -18.25
CA GLY A 104 -6.57 -0.83 -16.82
C GLY A 104 -5.64 -2.00 -16.45
N GLN A 105 -4.96 -2.59 -17.44
CA GLN A 105 -4.07 -3.73 -17.21
C GLN A 105 -2.80 -3.31 -16.48
N VAL A 106 -2.40 -4.15 -15.53
CA VAL A 106 -1.15 -4.01 -14.80
C VAL A 106 -0.02 -4.75 -15.52
N SER A 107 1.16 -4.15 -15.50
CA SER A 107 2.41 -4.69 -16.05
C SER A 107 3.59 -4.28 -15.18
N ASN A 108 4.72 -4.97 -15.32
CA ASN A 108 6.00 -4.69 -14.66
C ASN A 108 5.88 -4.47 -13.13
N PRO A 109 5.35 -5.44 -12.37
CA PRO A 109 5.37 -5.37 -10.91
C PRO A 109 6.80 -5.53 -10.40
N GLU A 110 7.30 -4.55 -9.67
CA GLU A 110 8.65 -4.53 -9.12
C GLU A 110 8.62 -4.09 -7.66
N VAL A 111 9.40 -4.74 -6.80
CA VAL A 111 9.53 -4.35 -5.39
C VAL A 111 10.47 -3.16 -5.31
N GLU A 112 9.97 -2.01 -4.85
CA GLU A 112 10.79 -0.81 -4.61
C GLU A 112 11.41 -0.81 -3.22
N LEU A 113 10.64 -1.25 -2.22
CA LEU A 113 11.04 -1.28 -0.82
C LEU A 113 10.40 -2.48 -0.12
N SER A 114 11.16 -3.14 0.74
CA SER A 114 10.68 -4.26 1.55
C SER A 114 11.30 -4.16 2.93
N SER A 115 10.48 -4.24 3.98
CA SER A 115 10.93 -4.26 5.38
C SER A 115 10.68 -5.60 6.09
N ILE A 116 10.20 -6.61 5.37
CA ILE A 116 9.68 -7.87 5.93
C ILE A 116 10.77 -8.94 6.11
N GLY A 117 11.95 -8.73 5.49
CA GLY A 117 13.12 -9.62 5.63
C GLY A 117 13.06 -10.91 4.80
N ASP A 118 12.10 -11.03 3.88
CA ASP A 118 11.91 -12.21 3.03
C ASP A 118 11.65 -11.80 1.57
N ASP A 119 12.63 -12.04 0.70
CA ASP A 119 12.57 -11.63 -0.71
C ASP A 119 11.58 -12.49 -1.53
N GLU A 120 11.39 -13.76 -1.16
CA GLU A 120 10.43 -14.65 -1.82
C GLU A 120 8.98 -14.19 -1.56
N GLU A 121 8.70 -13.75 -0.35
CA GLU A 121 7.43 -13.15 0.04
C GLU A 121 7.22 -11.82 -0.69
N ALA A 122 8.23 -10.94 -0.74
CA ALA A 122 8.15 -9.69 -1.48
C ALA A 122 7.86 -9.92 -2.98
N ALA A 123 8.51 -10.92 -3.59
CA ALA A 123 8.25 -11.33 -4.97
C ALA A 123 6.84 -11.92 -5.15
N CYS A 124 6.37 -12.74 -4.21
CA CYS A 124 5.00 -13.27 -4.20
C CYS A 124 3.96 -12.14 -4.15
N ILE A 125 4.19 -11.11 -3.33
CA ILE A 125 3.32 -9.92 -3.23
C ILE A 125 3.31 -9.15 -4.54
N ALA A 126 4.47 -8.89 -5.15
CA ALA A 126 4.54 -8.22 -6.46
C ALA A 126 3.76 -9.02 -7.54
N GLN A 127 3.89 -10.34 -7.54
CA GLN A 127 3.13 -11.21 -8.43
C GLN A 127 1.62 -11.18 -8.15
N ALA A 128 1.20 -11.07 -6.89
CA ALA A 128 -0.21 -10.91 -6.55
C ALA A 128 -0.78 -9.60 -7.13
N LEU A 129 -0.04 -8.50 -7.01
CA LEU A 129 -0.43 -7.18 -7.54
C LEU A 129 -0.47 -7.14 -9.08
N SER A 130 0.29 -8.00 -9.76
CA SER A 130 0.23 -8.13 -11.23
C SER A 130 -1.14 -8.53 -11.77
N ARG A 131 -1.99 -9.13 -10.92
CA ARG A 131 -3.33 -9.62 -11.27
C ARG A 131 -4.41 -8.57 -11.08
N LEU A 132 -4.06 -7.40 -10.55
CA LEU A 132 -4.98 -6.29 -10.41
C LEU A 132 -5.48 -5.86 -11.78
N GLN A 133 -6.76 -5.50 -11.84
CA GLN A 133 -7.41 -4.94 -13.00
C GLN A 133 -8.03 -3.62 -12.60
N PHE A 134 -7.41 -2.53 -13.05
CA PHE A 134 -7.91 -1.19 -12.76
C PHE A 134 -9.08 -0.84 -13.69
N VAL A 135 -9.93 0.06 -13.22
CA VAL A 135 -10.92 0.71 -14.09
C VAL A 135 -10.19 1.57 -15.11
N PRO A 136 -10.50 1.49 -16.42
CA PRO A 136 -9.89 2.38 -17.41
C PRO A 136 -10.11 3.86 -17.11
N VAL A 137 -9.04 4.65 -17.22
CA VAL A 137 -9.06 6.13 -17.13
C VAL A 137 -8.28 6.72 -18.31
N PRO A 138 -8.89 6.77 -19.52
CA PRO A 138 -8.18 7.17 -20.74
C PRO A 138 -7.57 8.58 -20.69
N ALA A 139 -8.15 9.47 -19.87
CA ALA A 139 -7.72 10.86 -19.71
C ALA A 139 -6.27 11.02 -19.19
N LEU A 140 -5.72 10.00 -18.53
CA LEU A 140 -4.33 10.03 -18.05
C LEU A 140 -3.30 9.80 -19.16
N GLY A 141 -3.73 9.18 -20.27
CA GLY A 141 -2.91 8.93 -21.44
C GLY A 141 -1.78 7.91 -21.23
N GLY A 142 -1.91 6.73 -21.84
CA GLY A 142 -0.82 5.76 -21.95
C GLY A 142 -0.58 4.98 -20.67
N ARG A 143 0.68 4.75 -20.32
CA ARG A 143 1.09 3.94 -19.16
C ARG A 143 1.43 4.83 -17.98
N VAL A 144 0.80 4.57 -16.84
CA VAL A 144 0.97 5.32 -15.59
C VAL A 144 1.64 4.43 -14.57
N VAL A 145 2.70 4.93 -13.95
CA VAL A 145 3.41 4.21 -12.88
C VAL A 145 2.76 4.53 -11.54
N LEU A 146 2.45 3.50 -10.76
CA LEU A 146 1.93 3.59 -9.41
C LEU A 146 2.90 2.91 -8.44
N SER A 147 3.12 3.53 -7.29
CA SER A 147 3.68 2.87 -6.12
C SER A 147 2.53 2.48 -5.20
N VAL A 148 2.41 1.18 -4.92
CA VAL A 148 1.36 0.57 -4.11
C VAL A 148 1.97 0.05 -2.82
N PRO A 149 1.75 0.71 -1.68
CA PRO A 149 2.17 0.19 -0.39
C PRO A 149 1.29 -0.99 0.02
N VAL A 150 1.92 -2.04 0.54
CA VAL A 150 1.27 -3.23 1.11
C VAL A 150 1.75 -3.38 2.54
N ARG A 151 0.82 -3.36 3.50
CA ARG A 151 1.11 -3.60 4.92
C ARG A 151 0.75 -5.03 5.28
N LEU A 152 1.62 -5.70 6.03
CA LEU A 152 1.49 -7.10 6.44
C LEU A 152 1.51 -7.22 7.96
N LEU A 153 0.66 -8.09 8.48
CA LEU A 153 0.43 -8.31 9.91
C LEU A 153 0.24 -9.80 10.19
N ARG A 154 0.83 -10.30 11.27
CA ARG A 154 0.63 -11.66 11.78
C ARG A 154 -0.72 -11.87 12.50
#